data_AF-A0A382E4Y2-F1
#
_entry.id   AF-A0A382E4Y2-F1
#
_cell.length_a   1.000
_cell.length_b   1.000
_cell.length_c   1.000
_cell.angle_alpha   90.00
_cell.angle_beta   90.00
_cell.angle_gamma   90.00
#
_symmetry.space_group_name_H-M   'P 1'
#
loop_
_entity.id
_entity.type
_entity.pdbx_description
1 polymer ?
#
loop_
_entity_poly.entity_id
_entity_poly.type
_entity_poly.pdbx_seq_one_letter_code
_entity_poly.pdbx_strand_id
1 'polypeptide(L)'
;MRTKRLLSRYIFVVSVFYYLFFVFSISQAQKFVFDFENDADLRDWEIIDESPKNIGKGAPSQWFITNGPIKGKALYQSSNIWGTKDDSCLMGTFIIYKGKQFVDFKMDVDVVSDDNDGMGIAWAFEDTQQHYRVIMINDKWPEVPVDKIRGPFIKMQKRVSD
;
A
#
# COMPACT_ATOMS: atom_id res chain seq x y z
N MET A 1 -44.16 7.06 51.12
CA MET A 1 -43.87 7.87 49.90
C MET A 1 -42.37 8.09 49.59
N ARG A 2 -41.42 7.63 50.43
CA ARG A 2 -39.98 7.92 50.31
C ARG A 2 -39.17 6.88 49.50
N THR A 3 -39.72 5.68 49.28
CA THR A 3 -39.03 4.53 48.68
C THR A 3 -39.00 4.53 47.14
N LYS A 4 -40.04 5.06 46.47
CA LYS A 4 -40.08 5.13 44.99
C LYS A 4 -39.01 6.06 44.37
N ARG A 5 -38.59 7.11 45.09
CA ARG A 5 -37.54 8.05 44.65
C ARG A 5 -36.13 7.45 44.67
N LEU A 6 -35.88 6.47 45.55
CA LEU A 6 -34.58 5.79 45.63
C LEU A 6 -34.41 4.79 44.48
N LEU A 7 -35.41 3.95 44.19
CA LEU A 7 -35.35 3.01 43.05
C LEU A 7 -35.15 3.72 41.71
N SER A 8 -35.83 4.86 41.49
CA SER A 8 -35.66 5.67 40.27
C SER A 8 -34.23 6.19 40.07
N ARG A 9 -33.53 6.54 41.16
CA ARG A 9 -32.12 6.96 41.10
C ARG A 9 -31.17 5.81 40.80
N TYR A 10 -31.41 4.62 41.36
CA TYR A 10 -30.60 3.44 41.08
C TYR A 10 -30.77 2.96 39.63
N ILE A 11 -31.99 2.97 39.09
CA ILE A 11 -32.25 2.62 37.69
C ILE A 11 -31.58 3.63 36.75
N PHE A 12 -31.59 4.94 37.07
CA PHE A 12 -30.94 5.96 36.25
C PHE A 12 -29.40 5.85 36.26
N VAL A 13 -28.80 5.56 37.41
CA VAL A 13 -27.33 5.41 37.53
C VAL A 13 -26.83 4.15 36.82
N VAL A 14 -27.55 3.02 36.92
CA VAL A 14 -27.17 1.78 36.22
C VAL A 14 -27.27 1.97 34.69
N SER A 15 -28.31 2.64 34.19
CA SER A 15 -28.47 2.91 32.76
C SER A 15 -27.39 3.83 32.17
N VAL A 16 -26.91 4.82 32.94
CA VAL A 16 -25.81 5.71 32.52
C VAL A 16 -24.48 4.95 32.45
N PHE A 17 -24.22 4.00 33.36
CA PHE A 17 -23.03 3.15 33.29
C PHE A 17 -23.07 2.19 32.08
N TYR A 18 -24.22 1.60 31.74
CA TYR A 18 -24.36 0.80 30.52
C TYR A 18 -24.18 1.63 29.25
N TYR A 19 -24.65 2.89 29.24
CA TYR A 19 -24.42 3.79 28.11
C TYR A 19 -22.93 4.17 27.98
N LEU A 20 -22.24 4.46 29.09
CA LEU A 20 -20.80 4.79 29.10
C LEU A 20 -19.90 3.61 28.70
N PHE A 21 -20.28 2.37 29.03
CA PHE A 21 -19.56 1.18 28.57
C PHE A 21 -19.75 0.89 27.07
N PHE A 22 -20.81 1.41 26.45
CA PHE A 22 -21.06 1.22 25.01
C PHE A 22 -20.24 2.17 24.12
N VAL A 23 -19.73 3.29 24.66
CA VAL A 23 -19.03 4.32 23.86
C VAL A 23 -17.52 4.08 23.74
N PHE A 24 -16.94 3.19 24.54
CA PHE A 24 -15.51 2.86 24.47
C PHE A 24 -15.29 1.48 23.84
N SER A 25 -15.78 1.29 22.63
CA SER A 25 -15.22 0.27 21.75
C SER A 25 -13.80 0.70 21.39
N ILE A 26 -12.81 0.18 22.11
CA ILE A 26 -11.40 0.29 21.73
C ILE A 26 -11.28 -0.43 20.38
N SER A 27 -11.25 0.34 19.29
CA SER A 27 -10.96 -0.19 17.97
C SER A 27 -9.51 -0.66 17.98
N GLN A 28 -9.30 -1.97 18.15
CA GLN A 28 -7.97 -2.54 17.98
C GLN A 28 -7.66 -2.60 16.48
N ALA A 29 -6.45 -2.17 16.11
CA ALA A 29 -5.97 -2.30 14.74
C ALA A 29 -5.98 -3.78 14.34
N GLN A 30 -6.78 -4.13 13.34
CA GLN A 30 -6.80 -5.48 12.79
C GLN A 30 -5.50 -5.71 12.00
N LYS A 31 -4.73 -6.72 12.40
CA LYS A 31 -3.58 -7.17 11.60
C LYS A 31 -4.09 -7.86 10.33
N PHE A 32 -3.62 -7.39 9.19
CA PHE A 32 -3.84 -8.02 7.89
C PHE A 32 -2.48 -8.49 7.36
N VAL A 33 -2.39 -9.72 6.86
CA VAL A 33 -1.13 -10.32 6.40
C VAL A 33 -1.29 -10.83 4.99
N PHE A 34 -0.36 -10.43 4.13
CA PHE A 34 -0.16 -10.99 2.80
C PHE A 34 1.17 -11.74 2.82
N ASP A 35 1.13 -13.03 3.16
CA ASP A 35 2.32 -13.89 3.18
C ASP A 35 2.48 -14.70 1.89
N PHE A 36 1.47 -14.70 1.01
CA PHE A 36 1.45 -15.42 -0.28
C PHE A 36 1.68 -16.93 -0.17
N GLU A 37 1.43 -17.50 1.01
CA GLU A 37 1.54 -18.93 1.29
C GLU A 37 0.21 -19.68 1.03
N ASN A 38 0.22 -21.02 1.17
CA ASN A 38 -0.98 -21.87 1.23
C ASN A 38 -2.00 -21.63 0.09
N ASP A 39 -1.56 -21.77 -1.16
CA ASP A 39 -2.39 -21.57 -2.36
C ASP A 39 -2.99 -20.17 -2.50
N ALA A 40 -2.33 -19.15 -1.89
CA ALA A 40 -2.64 -17.76 -2.16
C ALA A 40 -2.71 -17.49 -3.67
N ASP A 41 -3.70 -16.69 -4.06
CA ASP A 41 -3.91 -16.26 -5.43
C ASP A 41 -3.96 -14.73 -5.50
N LEU A 42 -4.08 -14.21 -6.72
CA LEU A 42 -4.12 -12.78 -7.01
C LEU A 42 -5.53 -12.28 -7.33
N ARG A 43 -6.59 -12.99 -6.92
CA ARG A 43 -7.98 -12.64 -7.30
C ARG A 43 -8.43 -11.26 -6.81
N ASP A 44 -7.90 -10.84 -5.66
CA ASP A 44 -8.21 -9.56 -5.01
C ASP A 44 -7.16 -8.48 -5.35
N TRP A 45 -6.26 -8.78 -6.30
CA TRP A 45 -5.20 -7.90 -6.77
C TRP A 45 -5.42 -7.54 -8.23
N GLU A 46 -5.19 -6.27 -8.56
CA GLU A 46 -5.33 -5.75 -9.92
C GLU A 46 -3.94 -5.39 -10.46
N ILE A 47 -3.57 -5.97 -11.60
CA ILE A 47 -2.34 -5.62 -12.34
C ILE A 47 -2.66 -4.42 -13.23
N ILE A 48 -1.86 -3.36 -13.10
CA ILE A 48 -2.09 -2.08 -13.78
C ILE A 48 -0.75 -1.62 -14.37
N ASP A 49 -0.68 -1.51 -15.68
CA ASP A 49 0.46 -0.90 -16.35
C ASP A 49 0.22 0.59 -16.58
N GLU A 50 1.29 1.38 -16.52
CA GLU A 50 1.28 2.78 -16.92
C GLU A 50 0.83 2.93 -18.39
N SER A 51 0.35 4.12 -18.76
CA SER A 51 -0.10 4.40 -20.12
C SER A 51 0.96 3.98 -21.16
N PRO A 52 0.60 3.31 -22.27
CA PRO A 52 1.55 2.87 -23.30
C PRO A 52 2.40 3.99 -23.91
N LYS A 53 1.97 5.26 -23.79
CA LYS A 53 2.74 6.43 -24.23
C LYS A 53 3.94 6.76 -23.31
N ASN A 54 3.87 6.31 -22.05
CA ASN A 54 4.83 6.62 -20.98
C ASN A 54 5.80 5.47 -20.70
N ILE A 55 5.58 4.28 -21.28
CA ILE A 55 6.42 3.09 -21.05
C ILE A 55 7.04 2.58 -22.34
N GLY A 56 8.26 2.06 -22.20
CA GLY A 56 8.99 1.41 -23.27
C GLY A 56 8.40 0.04 -23.65
N LYS A 57 9.18 -0.73 -24.41
CA LYS A 57 8.82 -2.12 -24.75
C LYS A 57 8.82 -2.98 -23.48
N GLY A 58 7.91 -3.94 -23.37
CA GLY A 58 7.88 -4.89 -22.25
C GLY A 58 6.50 -5.12 -21.65
N ALA A 59 5.53 -4.24 -21.94
CA ALA A 59 4.13 -4.43 -21.56
C ALA A 59 3.43 -5.55 -22.38
N PRO A 60 2.44 -6.26 -21.81
CA PRO A 60 1.94 -6.10 -20.43
C PRO A 60 2.90 -6.68 -19.38
N SER A 61 2.83 -6.17 -18.15
CA SER A 61 3.59 -6.71 -17.04
C SER A 61 3.19 -8.13 -16.67
N GLN A 62 4.15 -8.85 -16.10
CA GLN A 62 3.96 -10.18 -15.55
C GLN A 62 4.16 -10.12 -14.04
N TRP A 63 3.08 -10.42 -13.32
CA TRP A 63 3.05 -10.56 -11.87
C TRP A 63 2.54 -11.94 -11.50
N PHE A 64 3.24 -12.61 -10.59
CA PHE A 64 2.84 -13.92 -10.11
C PHE A 64 3.45 -14.22 -8.74
N ILE A 65 2.91 -15.23 -8.06
CA ILE A 65 3.44 -15.71 -6.80
C ILE A 65 4.47 -16.80 -7.10
N THR A 66 5.67 -16.68 -6.56
CA THR A 66 6.75 -17.65 -6.74
C THR A 66 7.62 -17.75 -5.50
N ASN A 67 8.47 -18.77 -5.44
CA ASN A 67 9.57 -18.80 -4.49
C ASN A 67 10.57 -17.71 -4.86
N GLY A 68 11.00 -16.93 -3.88
CA GLY A 68 11.94 -15.83 -4.07
C GLY A 68 13.15 -15.92 -3.14
N PRO A 69 13.99 -14.88 -3.12
CA PRO A 69 15.12 -14.75 -2.17
C PRO A 69 14.64 -14.57 -0.72
N ILE A 70 13.39 -14.14 -0.54
CA ILE A 70 12.73 -13.99 0.75
C ILE A 70 12.22 -15.37 1.21
N LYS A 71 12.19 -15.60 2.52
CA LYS A 71 11.71 -16.87 3.08
C LYS A 71 10.26 -17.12 2.65
N GLY A 72 10.05 -18.20 1.91
CA GLY A 72 8.71 -18.63 1.47
C GLY A 72 8.38 -18.16 0.05
N LYS A 73 7.09 -18.03 -0.22
CA LYS A 73 6.59 -17.45 -1.46
C LYS A 73 6.47 -15.93 -1.35
N ALA A 74 6.59 -15.26 -2.48
CA ALA A 74 6.44 -13.82 -2.57
C ALA A 74 5.73 -13.43 -3.86
N LEU A 75 5.11 -12.25 -3.85
CA LEU A 75 4.68 -11.59 -5.05
C LEU A 75 5.89 -11.11 -5.85
N TYR A 76 5.96 -11.48 -7.12
CA TYR A 76 7.10 -11.25 -7.99
C TYR A 76 6.68 -10.58 -9.29
N GLN A 77 7.47 -9.59 -9.71
CA GLN A 77 7.36 -8.90 -10.98
C GLN A 77 8.56 -9.30 -11.83
N SER A 78 8.34 -9.74 -13.07
CA SER A 78 9.40 -10.28 -13.93
C SER A 78 9.67 -9.48 -15.22
N SER A 79 8.96 -8.39 -15.44
CA SER A 79 8.99 -7.66 -16.70
C SER A 79 9.88 -6.43 -16.62
N ASN A 80 10.75 -6.24 -17.60
CA ASN A 80 11.54 -5.02 -17.72
C ASN A 80 10.71 -3.89 -18.34
N ILE A 81 9.87 -3.24 -17.53
CA ILE A 81 8.97 -2.15 -17.93
C ILE A 81 9.36 -0.88 -17.19
N TRP A 82 9.86 0.07 -17.93
CA TRP A 82 10.27 1.38 -17.47
C TRP A 82 9.89 2.43 -18.51
N GLY A 83 9.99 3.70 -18.16
CA GLY A 83 9.67 4.80 -19.06
C GLY A 83 10.81 5.13 -20.02
N THR A 84 11.19 6.39 -20.10
CA THR A 84 12.34 6.85 -20.87
C THR A 84 13.44 7.41 -19.96
N LYS A 85 14.66 7.50 -20.49
CA LYS A 85 15.79 8.09 -19.75
C LYS A 85 15.58 9.56 -19.39
N ASP A 86 14.74 10.25 -20.15
CA ASP A 86 14.46 11.68 -20.02
C ASP A 86 13.33 11.94 -19.03
N ASP A 87 12.71 10.89 -18.50
CA ASP A 87 11.66 11.00 -17.50
C ASP A 87 12.23 11.61 -16.21
N SER A 88 11.44 12.51 -15.61
CA SER A 88 11.73 13.07 -14.29
C SER A 88 11.12 12.27 -13.15
N CYS A 89 10.35 11.22 -13.50
CA CYS A 89 9.57 10.41 -12.58
C CYS A 89 9.66 8.93 -13.00
N LEU A 90 9.81 8.03 -12.03
CA LEU A 90 9.81 6.59 -12.33
C LEU A 90 8.41 6.15 -12.79
N MET A 91 8.38 5.55 -13.99
CA MET A 91 7.23 4.93 -14.64
C MET A 91 7.36 3.41 -14.56
N GLY A 92 6.24 2.69 -14.70
CA GLY A 92 6.31 1.23 -14.74
C GLY A 92 4.95 0.56 -14.58
N THR A 93 4.91 -0.42 -13.69
CA THR A 93 3.73 -1.26 -13.44
C THR A 93 3.42 -1.32 -11.96
N PHE A 94 2.15 -1.58 -11.66
CA PHE A 94 1.59 -1.68 -10.33
C PHE A 94 0.83 -2.99 -10.19
N ILE A 95 0.78 -3.48 -8.96
CA ILE A 95 -0.20 -4.46 -8.54
C ILE A 95 -0.87 -3.97 -7.26
N ILE A 96 -2.17 -3.73 -7.32
CA ILE A 96 -2.93 -3.03 -6.27
C ILE A 96 -3.95 -3.98 -5.66
N TYR A 97 -3.88 -4.18 -4.34
CA TYR A 97 -4.91 -4.94 -3.63
C TYR A 97 -6.22 -4.14 -3.55
N LYS A 98 -7.31 -4.74 -4.03
CA LYS A 98 -8.65 -4.15 -4.08
C LYS A 98 -9.67 -4.83 -3.16
N GLY A 99 -9.31 -5.94 -2.52
CA GLY A 99 -10.22 -6.70 -1.64
C GLY A 99 -10.67 -5.95 -0.38
N LYS A 100 -9.93 -4.92 0.06
CA LYS A 100 -10.30 -4.07 1.20
C LYS A 100 -9.63 -2.70 1.12
N GLN A 101 -10.32 -1.67 1.59
CA GLN A 101 -9.75 -0.34 1.81
C GLN A 101 -9.20 -0.19 3.23
N PHE A 102 -8.05 0.48 3.34
CA PHE A 102 -7.40 0.83 4.59
C PHE A 102 -7.32 2.35 4.69
N VAL A 103 -7.61 2.91 5.88
CA VAL A 103 -7.60 4.36 6.11
C VAL A 103 -6.38 4.73 6.95
N ASP A 104 -6.41 4.35 8.23
CA ASP A 104 -5.27 4.49 9.13
C ASP A 104 -4.61 3.13 9.31
N PHE A 105 -3.35 3.02 8.88
CA PHE A 105 -2.62 1.76 8.93
C PHE A 105 -1.13 1.94 9.21
N LYS A 106 -0.51 0.90 9.75
CA LYS A 106 0.92 0.69 9.69
C LYS A 106 1.17 -0.44 8.69
N MET A 107 2.14 -0.25 7.80
CA MET A 107 2.57 -1.27 6.86
C MET A 107 4.03 -1.64 7.13
N ASP A 108 4.28 -2.94 7.22
CA ASP A 108 5.61 -3.53 7.25
C ASP A 108 5.70 -4.46 6.03
N VAL A 109 6.75 -4.32 5.21
CA VAL A 109 6.93 -5.10 3.97
C VAL A 109 8.38 -5.53 3.85
N ASP A 110 8.58 -6.81 3.57
CA ASP A 110 9.87 -7.35 3.14
C ASP A 110 9.96 -7.27 1.62
N VAL A 111 11.02 -6.65 1.11
CA VAL A 111 11.22 -6.41 -0.33
C VAL A 111 12.66 -6.78 -0.70
N VAL A 112 12.81 -7.39 -1.88
CA VAL A 112 14.08 -7.67 -2.52
C VAL A 112 14.01 -7.29 -3.99
N SER A 113 15.09 -6.75 -4.51
CA SER A 113 15.30 -6.52 -5.95
C SER A 113 16.62 -7.15 -6.35
N ASP A 114 16.61 -7.87 -7.45
CA ASP A 114 17.83 -8.41 -8.09
C ASP A 114 18.38 -7.45 -9.16
N ASP A 115 17.74 -6.30 -9.37
CA ASP A 115 18.14 -5.26 -10.31
C ASP A 115 18.29 -3.88 -9.62
N ASN A 116 18.91 -2.93 -10.33
CA ASN A 116 19.16 -1.58 -9.85
C ASN A 116 17.99 -0.59 -10.10
N ASP A 117 16.95 -1.03 -10.80
CA ASP A 117 15.77 -0.25 -11.18
C ASP A 117 14.90 0.19 -9.99
N GLY A 118 13.95 1.08 -10.30
CA GLY A 118 13.03 1.65 -9.34
C GLY A 118 11.95 0.67 -8.88
N MET A 119 11.79 0.51 -7.57
CA MET A 119 10.68 -0.26 -6.99
C MET A 119 10.13 0.39 -5.72
N GLY A 120 8.93 0.00 -5.30
CA GLY A 120 8.36 0.58 -4.11
C GLY A 120 6.95 0.11 -3.77
N ILE A 121 6.30 0.88 -2.91
CA ILE A 121 4.95 0.65 -2.43
C ILE A 121 4.09 1.85 -2.83
N ALA A 122 2.89 1.59 -3.35
CA ALA A 122 1.88 2.60 -3.61
C ALA A 122 0.67 2.43 -2.67
N TRP A 123 0.08 3.54 -2.23
CA TRP A 123 -1.16 3.55 -1.44
C TRP A 123 -2.02 4.76 -1.77
N ALA A 124 -3.28 4.72 -1.32
CA ALA A 124 -4.31 5.67 -1.74
C ALA A 124 -4.30 5.85 -3.27
N PHE A 125 -4.30 4.70 -3.96
CA PHE A 125 -4.17 4.62 -5.41
C PHE A 125 -5.52 4.86 -6.06
N GLU A 126 -5.61 5.98 -6.78
CA GLU A 126 -6.74 6.31 -7.66
C GLU A 126 -6.43 5.82 -9.07
N ASP A 127 -5.26 6.20 -9.59
CA ASP A 127 -4.73 5.81 -10.89
C ASP A 127 -3.19 5.92 -10.93
N THR A 128 -2.60 5.66 -12.09
CA THR A 128 -1.14 5.71 -12.29
C THR A 128 -0.55 7.13 -12.17
N GLN A 129 -1.37 8.17 -12.21
CA GLN A 129 -1.00 9.58 -12.07
C GLN A 129 -1.28 10.13 -10.66
N GLN A 130 -2.13 9.45 -9.89
CA GLN A 130 -2.61 9.90 -8.57
C GLN A 130 -2.53 8.78 -7.55
N HIS A 131 -1.47 8.82 -6.75
CA HIS A 131 -1.24 7.94 -5.62
C HIS A 131 -0.13 8.48 -4.74
N TYR A 132 -0.02 7.95 -3.54
CA TYR A 132 1.16 8.12 -2.71
C TYR A 132 2.09 6.94 -2.91
N ARG A 133 3.40 7.17 -2.80
CA ARG A 133 4.39 6.12 -2.92
C ARG A 133 5.60 6.34 -2.03
N VAL A 134 6.21 5.22 -1.64
CA VAL A 134 7.62 5.17 -1.26
C VAL A 134 8.30 4.43 -2.39
N ILE A 135 9.32 5.05 -2.96
CA ILE A 135 10.07 4.50 -4.07
C ILE A 135 11.55 4.49 -3.75
N MET A 136 12.19 3.39 -4.12
CA MET A 136 13.57 3.04 -3.87
C MET A 136 14.21 2.80 -5.24
N ILE A 137 15.44 3.27 -5.42
CA ILE A 137 16.22 2.95 -6.62
C ILE A 137 17.68 2.78 -6.23
N ASN A 138 18.35 1.80 -6.84
CA ASN A 138 19.77 1.55 -6.65
C ASN A 138 20.58 1.85 -7.92
N ASP A 139 20.11 2.80 -8.72
CA ASP A 139 20.76 3.30 -9.92
C ASP A 139 21.02 4.81 -9.83
N LYS A 140 21.91 5.33 -10.69
CA LYS A 140 22.24 6.75 -10.81
C LYS A 140 21.26 7.49 -11.73
N TRP A 141 19.96 7.27 -11.54
CA TRP A 141 18.86 7.93 -12.23
C TRP A 141 18.19 9.00 -11.33
N PRO A 142 17.59 10.06 -11.89
CA PRO A 142 17.69 10.49 -13.29
C PRO A 142 19.04 11.17 -13.56
N GLU A 143 19.39 11.37 -14.83
CA GLU A 143 20.59 12.13 -15.21
C GLU A 143 20.50 13.58 -14.70
N VAL A 144 19.31 14.20 -14.84
CA VAL A 144 19.02 15.57 -14.38
C VAL A 144 17.78 15.55 -13.47
N PRO A 145 17.93 15.49 -12.14
CA PRO A 145 16.80 15.43 -11.22
C PRO A 145 16.11 16.78 -11.06
N VAL A 146 14.78 16.80 -11.25
CA VAL A 146 13.93 17.99 -11.02
C VAL A 146 13.95 18.42 -9.54
N ASP A 147 14.03 17.45 -8.62
CA ASP A 147 14.09 17.69 -7.17
C ASP A 147 15.51 17.83 -6.63
N LYS A 148 16.53 17.86 -7.51
CA LYS A 148 17.96 17.88 -7.17
C LYS A 148 18.47 16.64 -6.42
N ILE A 149 17.69 15.56 -6.34
CA ILE A 149 18.10 14.32 -5.68
C ILE A 149 18.24 13.21 -6.72
N ARG A 150 19.49 12.85 -7.00
CA ARG A 150 19.85 11.72 -7.86
C ARG A 150 19.93 10.42 -7.04
N GLY A 151 19.66 9.29 -7.67
CA GLY A 151 19.84 7.98 -7.07
C GLY A 151 21.31 7.64 -6.76
N PRO A 152 21.56 6.67 -5.85
CA PRO A 152 20.57 5.84 -5.17
C PRO A 152 19.76 6.62 -4.11
N PHE A 153 18.48 6.29 -3.96
CA PHE A 153 17.63 6.95 -2.97
C PHE A 153 16.49 6.05 -2.47
N ILE A 154 15.91 6.46 -1.34
CA ILE A 154 14.55 6.11 -0.93
C ILE A 154 13.81 7.42 -0.72
N LYS A 155 12.65 7.58 -1.36
CA LYS A 155 11.84 8.80 -1.30
C LYS A 155 10.38 8.47 -1.08
N MET A 156 9.73 9.27 -0.24
CA MET A 156 8.28 9.28 -0.11
C MET A 156 7.72 10.47 -0.90
N GLN A 157 6.74 10.24 -1.75
CA GLN A 157 6.19 11.23 -2.66
C GLN A 157 4.68 11.04 -2.86
N LYS A 158 3.99 12.13 -3.18
CA LYS A 158 2.66 12.07 -3.79
C LYS A 158 2.81 12.30 -5.29
N ARG A 159 2.32 11.39 -6.11
CA ARG A 159 2.15 11.61 -7.54
C ARG A 159 0.80 12.30 -7.76
N VAL A 160 0.81 13.35 -8.58
CA VAL A 160 -0.39 14.18 -8.84
C VAL A 160 -0.65 14.42 -10.33
N SER A 161 0.29 14.02 -11.20
CA SER A 161 0.17 14.07 -12.65
C SER A 161 1.27 13.23 -13.30
N ASP A 162 1.20 13.11 -14.62
CA ASP A 162 2.36 12.91 -15.49
C ASP A 162 3.15 14.22 -15.68
#